data_AF-A0A6G0XRA3-F1
#
_entry.id   AF-A0A6G0XRA3-F1
#
_cell.length_a   1.000
_cell.length_b   1.000
_cell.length_c   1.000
_cell.angle_alpha   90.00
_cell.angle_beta   90.00
_cell.angle_gamma   90.00
#
_symmetry.space_group_name_H-M   'P 1'
#
loop_
_entity.id
_entity.type
_entity.pdbx_description
1 polymer ?
#
loop_
_entity_poly.entity_id
_entity_poly.type
_entity_poly.pdbx_seq_one_letter_code
_entity_poly.pdbx_strand_id
1 'polypeptide(L)'
;MDPGMPEVAGALSPLNYGFNRMFNCSDNITGWFSIPATFATGQGFVQSYSKILTCMAGSGLLPAKMYEKHKTLKTPIYAIVIGSVTSFALCFVDYYYSLDAILFNTCMFMGSISYTSQCVGYIYLKKNFRTMERKFMSPLGKAGAVYSIFVWVLLALAVVGFQNDNQESFIAVVVILVICSVYYHLYAKYRQKFSEEERMSLFFAHVANHNNSKRSPQSRKRLSGKLKSLVKRIASSKVSTTSLGPSHSAAVFAHASSWGKKKRSSGTSKNQSYTEVQPPARRQKK
;
A
#
# COMPACT_ATOMS: atom_id res chain seq x y z
N MET A 1 -15.60 -17.34 40.90
CA MET A 1 -14.24 -17.72 40.46
C MET A 1 -13.68 -16.61 39.59
N ASP A 2 -12.37 -16.39 39.61
CA ASP A 2 -11.72 -15.53 38.62
C ASP A 2 -11.52 -16.35 37.33
N PRO A 3 -12.10 -15.93 36.18
CA PRO A 3 -12.05 -16.75 34.98
C PRO A 3 -10.63 -16.82 34.44
N GLY A 4 -10.02 -18.00 34.56
CA GLY A 4 -8.66 -18.25 34.10
C GLY A 4 -8.55 -18.26 32.58
N MET A 5 -7.32 -18.14 32.08
CA MET A 5 -7.01 -18.30 30.65
C MET A 5 -7.73 -19.49 29.96
N PRO A 6 -7.80 -20.71 30.53
CA PRO A 6 -8.52 -21.82 29.88
C PRO A 6 -10.05 -21.63 29.82
N GLU A 7 -10.67 -20.99 30.80
CA GLU A 7 -12.13 -20.74 30.79
C GLU A 7 -12.50 -19.70 29.73
N VAL A 8 -11.70 -18.63 29.62
CA VAL A 8 -11.89 -17.60 28.58
C VAL A 8 -11.59 -18.14 27.17
N ALA A 9 -10.71 -19.14 27.04
CA ALA A 9 -10.42 -19.79 25.76
C ALA A 9 -11.56 -20.72 25.28
N GLY A 10 -12.31 -21.33 26.20
CA GLY A 10 -13.52 -22.11 25.88
C GLY A 10 -14.79 -21.27 25.67
N ALA A 11 -14.69 -19.93 25.71
CA ALA A 11 -15.83 -19.04 25.70
C ALA A 11 -16.46 -18.88 24.30
N LEU A 12 -17.78 -19.05 24.22
CA LEU A 12 -18.58 -18.72 23.02
C LEU A 12 -18.46 -17.24 22.61
N SER A 13 -18.12 -16.37 23.56
CA SER A 13 -17.52 -15.06 23.30
C SER A 13 -16.59 -14.70 24.47
N PRO A 14 -15.28 -14.47 24.25
CA PRO A 14 -14.34 -14.14 25.33
C PRO A 14 -14.66 -12.81 26.02
N LEU A 15 -15.45 -11.95 25.36
CA LEU A 15 -15.90 -10.67 25.91
C LEU A 15 -17.00 -10.86 26.98
N ASN A 16 -17.70 -11.99 27.00
CA ASN A 16 -18.79 -12.23 27.97
C ASN A 16 -18.29 -12.20 29.41
N TYR A 17 -17.18 -12.88 29.70
CA TYR A 17 -16.58 -12.89 31.05
C TYR A 17 -16.21 -11.48 31.55
N GLY A 18 -15.75 -10.60 30.65
CA GLY A 18 -15.44 -9.20 30.97
C GLY A 18 -16.69 -8.40 31.34
N PHE A 19 -17.72 -8.45 30.50
CA PHE A 19 -18.98 -7.75 30.74
C PHE A 19 -19.76 -8.29 31.95
N ASN A 20 -19.80 -9.61 32.16
CA ASN A 20 -20.39 -10.21 33.36
C ASN A 20 -19.75 -9.65 34.63
N ARG A 21 -18.42 -9.48 34.65
CA ARG A 21 -17.69 -8.91 35.79
C ARG A 21 -17.91 -7.39 35.97
N MET A 22 -18.18 -6.65 34.89
CA MET A 22 -18.42 -5.21 34.94
C MET A 22 -19.87 -4.84 35.30
N PHE A 23 -20.85 -5.62 34.83
CA PHE A 23 -22.29 -5.31 34.96
C PHE A 23 -23.06 -6.32 35.84
N ASN A 24 -22.39 -7.33 36.39
CA ASN A 24 -22.96 -8.38 37.24
C ASN A 24 -24.19 -9.08 36.63
N CYS A 25 -24.16 -9.27 35.30
CA CYS A 25 -25.25 -9.83 34.50
C CYS A 25 -25.01 -11.30 34.12
N SER A 26 -26.06 -11.97 33.67
CA SER A 26 -26.02 -13.34 33.14
C SER A 26 -25.53 -13.36 31.68
N ASP A 27 -24.76 -14.40 31.32
CA ASP A 27 -24.20 -14.65 29.98
C ASP A 27 -25.18 -14.43 28.83
N ASN A 28 -26.44 -14.85 29.03
CA ASN A 28 -27.50 -14.73 28.03
C ASN A 28 -27.79 -13.28 27.64
N ILE A 29 -27.77 -12.35 28.60
CA ILE A 29 -27.95 -10.90 28.36
C ILE A 29 -26.68 -10.36 27.69
N THR A 30 -25.53 -10.77 28.20
CA THR A 30 -24.23 -10.32 27.74
C THR A 30 -23.94 -10.65 26.27
N GLY A 31 -24.41 -11.80 25.79
CA GLY A 31 -24.32 -12.18 24.38
C GLY A 31 -24.95 -11.17 23.41
N TRP A 32 -26.04 -10.49 23.78
CA TRP A 32 -26.70 -9.50 22.92
C TRP A 32 -25.80 -8.30 22.59
N PHE A 33 -24.89 -7.90 23.50
CA PHE A 33 -23.94 -6.81 23.23
C PHE A 33 -22.93 -7.13 22.13
N SER A 34 -22.72 -8.41 21.80
CA SER A 34 -21.87 -8.82 20.68
C SER A 34 -22.55 -8.65 19.32
N ILE A 35 -23.88 -8.73 19.25
CA ILE A 35 -24.64 -8.74 17.98
C ILE A 35 -24.42 -7.48 17.12
N PRO A 36 -24.45 -6.24 17.66
CA PRO A 36 -24.17 -5.04 16.86
C PRO A 36 -22.75 -5.01 16.29
N ALA A 37 -21.76 -5.53 17.03
CA ALA A 37 -20.37 -5.60 16.58
C ALA A 37 -20.20 -6.61 15.45
N THR A 38 -20.82 -7.79 15.55
CA THR A 38 -20.84 -8.80 14.48
C THR A 38 -21.52 -8.28 13.22
N PHE A 39 -22.68 -7.62 13.36
CA PHE A 39 -23.39 -7.03 12.22
C PHE A 39 -22.57 -5.94 11.52
N ALA A 40 -21.99 -5.00 12.27
CA ALA A 40 -21.13 -3.96 11.71
C ALA A 40 -19.90 -4.53 10.99
N THR A 41 -19.30 -5.58 11.57
CA THR A 41 -18.15 -6.30 10.98
C THR A 41 -18.52 -6.96 9.65
N GLY A 42 -19.66 -7.65 9.58
CA GLY A 42 -20.17 -8.24 8.34
C GLY A 42 -20.38 -7.20 7.23
N GLN A 43 -21.00 -6.06 7.54
CA GLN A 43 -21.17 -4.96 6.58
C GLN A 43 -19.82 -4.37 6.12
N GLY A 44 -18.85 -4.26 7.03
CA GLY A 44 -17.47 -3.85 6.72
C GLY A 44 -16.78 -4.77 5.72
N PHE A 45 -16.92 -6.09 5.87
CA PHE A 45 -16.41 -7.06 4.90
C PHE A 45 -17.14 -6.98 3.55
N VAL A 46 -18.48 -6.87 3.54
CA VAL A 46 -19.27 -6.70 2.30
C VAL A 46 -18.84 -5.48 1.50
N GLN A 47 -18.65 -4.34 2.16
CA GLN A 47 -18.19 -3.12 1.49
C GLN A 47 -16.73 -3.22 1.00
N SER A 48 -15.93 -4.10 1.62
CA SER A 48 -14.51 -4.28 1.28
C SER A 48 -14.31 -5.24 0.11
N TYR A 49 -14.86 -6.46 0.16
CA TYR A 49 -14.70 -7.41 -0.95
C TYR A 49 -15.33 -6.87 -2.24
N SER A 50 -16.46 -6.16 -2.15
CA SER A 50 -17.17 -5.64 -3.32
C SER A 50 -16.34 -4.64 -4.11
N LYS A 51 -15.51 -3.83 -3.43
CA LYS A 51 -14.55 -2.93 -4.08
C LYS A 51 -13.45 -3.71 -4.78
N ILE A 52 -12.88 -4.73 -4.12
CA ILE A 52 -11.81 -5.58 -4.67
C ILE A 52 -12.30 -6.31 -5.93
N LEU A 53 -13.47 -6.96 -5.88
CA LEU A 53 -14.09 -7.60 -7.05
C LEU A 53 -14.33 -6.61 -8.20
N THR A 54 -14.78 -5.39 -7.90
CA THR A 54 -14.99 -4.34 -8.92
C THR A 54 -13.68 -3.88 -9.55
N CYS A 55 -12.59 -3.77 -8.78
CA CYS A 55 -11.27 -3.45 -9.31
C CYS A 55 -10.72 -4.57 -10.21
N MET A 56 -10.91 -5.84 -9.84
CA MET A 56 -10.55 -6.99 -10.67
C MET A 56 -11.38 -7.10 -11.96
N ALA A 57 -12.66 -6.70 -11.93
CA ALA A 57 -13.46 -6.57 -13.14
C ALA A 57 -13.01 -5.38 -14.01
N GLY A 58 -12.55 -4.29 -13.39
CA GLY A 58 -12.01 -3.11 -14.08
C GLY A 58 -10.68 -3.36 -14.82
N SER A 59 -9.83 -4.26 -14.32
CA SER A 59 -8.62 -4.73 -15.01
C SER A 59 -8.88 -5.89 -15.99
N GLY A 60 -10.15 -6.28 -16.20
CA GLY A 60 -10.51 -7.40 -17.09
C GLY A 60 -10.06 -8.79 -16.59
N LEU A 61 -9.68 -8.90 -15.31
CA LEU A 61 -9.37 -10.17 -14.65
C LEU A 61 -10.65 -10.99 -14.41
N LEU A 62 -11.76 -10.30 -14.12
CA LEU A 62 -13.11 -10.85 -14.00
C LEU A 62 -14.00 -10.42 -15.18
N PRO A 63 -15.09 -11.15 -15.50
CA PRO A 63 -15.97 -10.84 -16.63
C PRO A 63 -16.62 -9.46 -16.49
N ALA A 64 -16.61 -8.68 -17.57
CA ALA A 64 -16.97 -7.26 -17.57
C ALA A 64 -18.37 -6.92 -17.02
N LYS A 65 -19.32 -7.88 -17.01
CA LYS A 65 -20.63 -7.71 -16.34
C LYS A 65 -20.48 -7.36 -14.84
N MET A 66 -19.46 -7.87 -14.17
CA MET A 66 -19.18 -7.56 -12.75
C MET A 66 -18.68 -6.13 -12.51
N TYR A 67 -18.23 -5.42 -13.56
CA TYR A 67 -17.86 -4.00 -13.49
C TYR A 67 -19.08 -3.06 -13.64
N GLU A 68 -20.25 -3.57 -14.03
CA GLU A 68 -21.44 -2.74 -14.24
C GLU A 68 -21.95 -2.18 -12.89
N LYS A 69 -21.84 -0.87 -12.74
CA LYS A 69 -22.28 -0.10 -11.58
C LYS A 69 -23.70 0.41 -11.81
N HIS A 70 -24.57 0.26 -10.82
CA HIS A 70 -25.95 0.70 -10.90
C HIS A 70 -26.04 2.23 -11.14
N LYS A 71 -26.89 2.66 -12.08
CA LYS A 71 -26.89 4.03 -12.64
C LYS A 71 -27.04 5.13 -11.57
N THR A 72 -27.92 4.91 -10.58
CA THR A 72 -28.24 5.91 -9.55
C THR A 72 -27.25 5.90 -8.38
N LEU A 73 -26.98 4.71 -7.82
CA LEU A 73 -26.21 4.51 -6.58
C LEU A 73 -24.71 4.25 -6.81
N LYS A 74 -24.30 4.02 -8.06
CA LYS A 74 -22.93 3.65 -8.49
C LYS A 74 -22.37 2.38 -7.81
N THR A 75 -23.22 1.61 -7.14
CA THR A 75 -22.88 0.36 -6.46
C THR A 75 -22.74 -0.82 -7.45
N PRO A 76 -21.75 -1.71 -7.23
CA PRO A 76 -21.51 -2.87 -8.09
C PRO A 76 -22.37 -4.07 -7.64
N ILE A 77 -23.66 -4.05 -8.02
CA ILE A 77 -24.65 -5.04 -7.53
C ILE A 77 -24.18 -6.48 -7.77
N TYR A 78 -23.67 -6.80 -8.97
CA TYR A 78 -23.19 -8.14 -9.29
C TYR A 78 -22.03 -8.62 -8.40
N ALA A 79 -21.12 -7.72 -7.99
CA ALA A 79 -20.02 -8.08 -7.08
C ALA A 79 -20.54 -8.39 -5.66
N ILE A 80 -21.52 -7.62 -5.17
CA ILE A 80 -22.18 -7.82 -3.87
C ILE A 80 -22.96 -9.15 -3.85
N VAL A 81 -23.70 -9.45 -4.92
CA VAL A 81 -24.50 -10.68 -5.04
C VAL A 81 -23.59 -11.90 -5.12
N ILE A 82 -22.57 -11.89 -6.01
CA ILE A 82 -21.65 -13.03 -6.16
C ILE A 82 -20.89 -13.29 -4.86
N GLY A 83 -20.33 -12.26 -4.23
CA GLY A 83 -19.63 -12.42 -2.94
C GLY A 83 -20.54 -12.95 -1.83
N SER A 84 -21.75 -12.38 -1.68
CA SER A 84 -22.72 -12.84 -0.68
C SER A 84 -23.15 -14.30 -0.89
N VAL A 85 -23.40 -14.71 -2.14
CA VAL A 85 -23.76 -16.10 -2.47
C VAL A 85 -22.59 -17.05 -2.19
N THR A 86 -21.34 -16.68 -2.51
CA THR A 86 -20.17 -17.49 -2.18
C THR A 86 -19.97 -17.60 -0.67
N SER A 87 -20.09 -16.51 0.10
CA SER A 87 -20.01 -16.55 1.57
C SER A 87 -21.11 -17.41 2.18
N PHE A 88 -22.35 -17.30 1.70
CA PHE A 88 -23.48 -18.08 2.20
C PHE A 88 -23.34 -19.58 1.88
N ALA A 89 -22.82 -19.92 0.69
CA ALA A 89 -22.47 -21.31 0.35
C ALA A 89 -21.36 -21.87 1.26
N LEU A 90 -20.34 -21.08 1.60
CA LEU A 90 -19.30 -21.48 2.55
C LEU A 90 -19.87 -21.75 3.95
N CYS A 91 -20.79 -20.91 4.45
CA CYS A 91 -21.47 -21.14 5.72
C CYS A 91 -22.33 -22.42 5.71
N PHE A 92 -22.92 -22.81 4.58
CA PHE A 92 -23.63 -24.09 4.45
C PHE A 92 -22.69 -25.31 4.45
N VAL A 93 -21.52 -25.21 3.81
CA VAL A 93 -20.50 -26.28 3.84
C VAL A 93 -19.95 -26.45 5.25
N ASP A 94 -19.63 -25.33 5.91
CA ASP A 94 -19.15 -25.29 7.29
C ASP A 94 -20.14 -25.93 8.27
N TYR A 95 -21.43 -25.55 8.20
CA TYR A 95 -22.48 -26.12 9.05
C TYR A 95 -22.64 -27.65 8.90
N TYR A 96 -22.32 -28.23 7.74
CA TYR A 96 -22.43 -29.68 7.50
C TYR A 96 -21.17 -30.47 7.86
N TYR A 97 -19.98 -29.86 7.73
CA TYR A 97 -18.69 -30.53 7.92
C TYR A 97 -17.90 -30.07 9.17
N SER A 98 -18.40 -29.07 9.90
CA SER A 98 -17.80 -28.46 11.10
C SER A 98 -16.33 -28.04 10.89
N LEU A 99 -16.12 -27.10 9.97
CA LEU A 99 -14.80 -26.75 9.45
C LEU A 99 -14.20 -25.47 10.07
N ASP A 100 -14.82 -24.87 11.08
CA ASP A 100 -14.39 -23.65 11.80
C ASP A 100 -12.87 -23.45 11.87
N ALA A 101 -12.15 -24.42 12.47
CA ALA A 101 -10.70 -24.35 12.63
C ALA A 101 -9.95 -24.37 11.30
N ILE A 102 -10.33 -25.29 10.40
CA ILE A 102 -9.72 -25.44 9.07
C ILE A 102 -9.95 -24.18 8.23
N LEU A 103 -11.15 -23.60 8.27
CA LEU A 103 -11.49 -22.35 7.57
C LEU A 103 -10.73 -21.15 8.14
N PHE A 104 -10.62 -21.03 9.46
CA PHE A 104 -9.84 -19.98 10.11
C PHE A 104 -8.35 -20.05 9.68
N ASN A 105 -7.76 -21.24 9.75
CA ASN A 105 -6.36 -21.46 9.40
C ASN A 105 -6.09 -21.29 7.89
N THR A 106 -6.99 -21.77 7.03
CA THR A 106 -7.00 -21.50 5.58
C THR A 106 -7.03 -19.99 5.30
N CYS A 107 -7.90 -19.24 5.98
CA CYS A 107 -8.03 -17.79 5.83
C CYS A 107 -6.76 -17.06 6.28
N MET A 108 -6.19 -17.42 7.43
CA MET A 108 -4.94 -16.85 7.95
C MET A 108 -3.75 -17.11 7.01
N PHE A 109 -3.65 -18.31 6.43
CA PHE A 109 -2.60 -18.64 5.46
C PHE A 109 -2.76 -17.86 4.15
N MET A 110 -3.97 -17.77 3.58
CA MET A 110 -4.26 -16.92 2.41
C MET A 110 -3.97 -15.43 2.68
N GLY A 111 -4.31 -14.95 3.88
CA GLY A 111 -3.99 -13.59 4.34
C GLY A 111 -2.49 -13.33 4.38
N SER A 112 -1.70 -14.26 4.95
CA SER A 112 -0.25 -14.15 5.02
C SER A 112 0.44 -14.09 3.64
N ILE A 113 -0.04 -14.88 2.67
CA ILE A 113 0.39 -14.82 1.27
C ILE A 113 0.04 -13.45 0.67
N SER A 114 -1.19 -12.98 0.88
CA SER A 114 -1.66 -11.69 0.36
C SER A 114 -0.82 -10.53 0.87
N TYR A 115 -0.62 -10.41 2.18
CA TYR A 115 0.20 -9.33 2.75
C TYR A 115 1.68 -9.44 2.36
N THR A 116 2.23 -10.64 2.27
CA THR A 116 3.59 -10.86 1.74
C THR A 116 3.70 -10.32 0.30
N SER A 117 2.73 -10.61 -0.57
CA SER A 117 2.70 -10.12 -1.95
C SER A 117 2.64 -8.59 -2.03
N GLN A 118 1.87 -7.94 -1.14
CA GLN A 118 1.77 -6.48 -1.04
C GLN A 118 3.11 -5.86 -0.59
N CYS A 119 3.80 -6.47 0.39
CA CYS A 119 5.13 -6.01 0.82
C CYS A 119 6.18 -6.17 -0.29
N VAL A 120 6.17 -7.27 -1.04
CA VAL A 120 7.05 -7.47 -2.20
C VAL A 120 6.75 -6.46 -3.31
N GLY A 121 5.48 -6.20 -3.61
CA GLY A 121 5.04 -5.17 -4.55
C GLY A 121 5.52 -3.75 -4.17
N TYR A 122 5.45 -3.40 -2.89
CA TYR A 122 6.02 -2.14 -2.36
C TYR A 122 7.53 -2.04 -2.62
N ILE A 123 8.30 -3.11 -2.34
CA ILE A 123 9.74 -3.15 -2.56
C ILE A 123 10.07 -3.03 -4.06
N TYR A 124 9.32 -3.71 -4.93
CA TYR A 124 9.45 -3.64 -6.40
C TYR A 124 9.20 -2.22 -6.92
N LEU A 125 8.07 -1.60 -6.56
CA LEU A 125 7.72 -0.22 -6.92
C LEU A 125 8.76 0.80 -6.41
N LYS A 126 9.33 0.57 -5.23
CA LYS A 126 10.37 1.42 -4.62
C LYS A 126 11.77 1.20 -5.21
N LYS A 127 12.05 0.04 -5.82
CA LYS A 127 13.29 -0.24 -6.56
C LYS A 127 13.24 0.38 -7.96
N ASN A 128 12.16 0.11 -8.70
CA ASN A 128 12.12 0.36 -10.14
C ASN A 128 11.57 1.75 -10.49
N PHE A 129 10.46 2.18 -9.87
CA PHE A 129 9.82 3.47 -10.16
C PHE A 129 10.28 4.57 -9.20
N ARG A 130 11.60 4.75 -9.05
CA ARG A 130 12.17 5.72 -8.09
C ARG A 130 11.78 7.17 -8.41
N THR A 131 11.52 7.51 -9.68
CA THR A 131 11.11 8.84 -10.16
C THR A 131 9.63 9.18 -9.99
N MET A 132 8.80 8.23 -9.54
CA MET A 132 7.39 8.49 -9.24
C MET A 132 7.26 9.41 -8.01
N GLU A 133 6.48 10.49 -8.12
CA GLU A 133 6.13 11.34 -6.99
C GLU A 133 5.28 10.55 -5.98
N ARG A 134 5.56 10.71 -4.68
CA ARG A 134 4.86 9.99 -3.61
C ARG A 134 4.42 10.98 -2.54
N LYS A 135 3.10 11.15 -2.40
CA LYS A 135 2.47 12.02 -1.39
C LYS A 135 2.78 11.61 0.06
N PHE A 136 3.20 10.36 0.28
CA PHE A 136 3.62 9.83 1.58
C PHE A 136 4.86 8.94 1.44
N MET A 137 5.74 8.99 2.44
CA MET A 137 6.95 8.16 2.54
C MET A 137 6.97 7.49 3.91
N SER A 138 6.99 6.15 3.96
CA SER A 138 7.13 5.42 5.22
C SER A 138 8.50 5.69 5.87
N PRO A 139 8.57 6.10 7.15
CA PRO A 139 9.82 6.41 7.84
C PRO A 139 10.70 5.17 8.04
N LEU A 140 10.10 4.00 8.30
CA LEU A 140 10.79 2.70 8.38
C LEU A 140 11.25 2.17 7.01
N GLY A 141 10.96 2.92 5.93
CA GLY A 141 11.72 2.84 4.69
C GLY A 141 11.58 1.52 3.95
N LYS A 142 12.68 0.76 3.86
CA LYS A 142 12.69 -0.61 3.30
C LYS A 142 12.75 -1.67 4.40
N ALA A 143 13.37 -1.35 5.55
CA ALA A 143 13.55 -2.28 6.65
C ALA A 143 12.20 -2.77 7.21
N GLY A 144 11.23 -1.86 7.41
CA GLY A 144 9.89 -2.23 7.85
C GLY A 144 9.19 -3.21 6.91
N ALA A 145 9.35 -3.08 5.59
CA ALA A 145 8.75 -4.00 4.62
C ALA A 145 9.41 -5.40 4.64
N VAL A 146 10.73 -5.47 4.88
CA VAL A 146 11.44 -6.75 5.05
C VAL A 146 11.03 -7.43 6.37
N TYR A 147 10.91 -6.66 7.45
CA TYR A 147 10.41 -7.15 8.74
C TYR A 147 8.97 -7.69 8.62
N SER A 148 8.06 -6.97 7.95
CA SER A 148 6.71 -7.47 7.68
C SER A 148 6.71 -8.77 6.87
N ILE A 149 7.54 -8.91 5.84
CA ILE A 149 7.68 -10.18 5.09
C ILE A 149 8.12 -11.30 6.01
N PHE A 150 9.11 -11.08 6.89
CA PHE A 150 9.56 -12.08 7.84
C PHE A 150 8.45 -12.51 8.81
N VAL A 151 7.67 -11.58 9.36
CA VAL A 151 6.53 -11.88 10.23
C VAL A 151 5.43 -12.66 9.51
N TRP A 152 5.07 -12.28 8.28
CA TRP A 152 4.05 -13.00 7.50
C TRP A 152 4.51 -14.39 7.06
N VAL A 153 5.80 -14.57 6.75
CA VAL A 153 6.38 -15.90 6.46
C VAL A 153 6.44 -16.76 7.72
N LEU A 154 6.78 -16.20 8.89
CA LEU A 154 6.69 -16.94 10.16
C LEU A 154 5.25 -17.37 10.48
N LEU A 155 4.24 -16.53 10.23
CA LEU A 155 2.84 -16.91 10.38
C LEU A 155 2.45 -18.04 9.42
N ALA A 156 2.86 -17.96 8.15
CA ALA A 156 2.61 -19.00 7.16
C ALA A 156 3.23 -20.35 7.60
N LEU A 157 4.48 -20.33 8.08
CA LEU A 157 5.16 -21.51 8.62
C LEU A 157 4.49 -22.04 9.90
N ALA A 158 3.99 -21.16 10.76
CA ALA A 158 3.32 -21.57 11.99
C ALA A 158 2.00 -22.30 11.72
N VAL A 159 1.18 -21.79 10.79
CA VAL A 159 -0.09 -22.43 10.38
C VAL A 159 0.14 -23.79 9.70
N VAL A 160 1.27 -23.99 9.02
CA VAL A 160 1.62 -25.29 8.39
C VAL A 160 2.31 -26.26 9.34
N GLY A 161 3.09 -25.76 10.32
CA GLY A 161 3.99 -26.58 11.14
C GLY A 161 3.55 -26.84 12.58
N PHE A 162 2.70 -26.01 13.18
CA PHE A 162 2.26 -26.14 14.58
C PHE A 162 0.76 -26.39 14.76
N GLN A 163 -0.01 -26.39 13.66
CA GLN A 163 -1.44 -26.61 13.68
C GLN A 163 -1.75 -28.09 13.46
N ASN A 164 -2.49 -28.72 14.39
CA ASN A 164 -2.81 -30.14 14.37
C ASN A 164 -3.96 -30.53 13.39
N ASP A 165 -4.23 -29.71 12.37
CA ASP A 165 -5.32 -29.88 11.40
C ASP A 165 -4.99 -30.89 10.28
N ASN A 166 -4.12 -31.88 10.54
CA ASN A 166 -3.70 -32.93 9.59
C ASN A 166 -3.24 -32.43 8.20
N GLN A 167 -2.81 -31.17 8.09
CA GLN A 167 -2.50 -30.42 6.85
C GLN A 167 -3.68 -30.10 5.92
N GLU A 168 -4.93 -30.38 6.30
CA GLU A 168 -6.12 -30.12 5.47
C GLU A 168 -6.24 -28.63 5.07
N SER A 169 -5.96 -27.72 6.01
CA SER A 169 -5.93 -26.27 5.77
C SER A 169 -4.91 -25.84 4.71
N PHE A 170 -3.78 -26.55 4.58
CA PHE A 170 -2.79 -26.30 3.53
C PHE A 170 -3.27 -26.84 2.17
N ILE A 171 -3.84 -28.05 2.15
CA ILE A 171 -4.42 -28.65 0.95
C ILE A 171 -5.54 -27.76 0.39
N ALA A 172 -6.43 -27.24 1.25
CA ALA A 172 -7.50 -26.32 0.87
C ALA A 172 -6.95 -25.06 0.15
N VAL A 173 -5.91 -24.42 0.69
CA VAL A 173 -5.31 -23.25 0.01
C VAL A 173 -4.62 -23.64 -1.30
N VAL A 174 -3.92 -24.79 -1.36
CA VAL A 174 -3.31 -25.25 -2.61
C VAL A 174 -4.38 -25.50 -3.68
N VAL A 175 -5.50 -26.14 -3.35
CA VAL A 175 -6.63 -26.35 -4.27
C VAL A 175 -7.22 -25.02 -4.74
N ILE A 176 -7.46 -24.06 -3.84
CA ILE A 176 -7.96 -22.71 -4.21
C ILE A 176 -6.97 -22.00 -5.15
N LEU A 177 -5.67 -22.02 -4.85
CA LEU A 177 -4.64 -21.41 -5.69
C LEU A 177 -4.52 -22.08 -7.06
N VAL A 178 -4.65 -23.41 -7.15
CA VAL A 178 -4.69 -24.14 -8.42
C VAL A 178 -5.92 -23.76 -9.24
N ILE A 179 -7.12 -23.69 -8.64
CA ILE A 179 -8.35 -23.27 -9.32
C ILE A 179 -8.22 -21.83 -9.84
N CYS A 180 -7.71 -20.90 -9.03
CA CYS A 180 -7.45 -19.52 -9.44
C CYS A 180 -6.39 -19.43 -10.55
N SER A 181 -5.34 -20.27 -10.52
CA SER A 181 -4.31 -20.33 -11.55
C SER A 181 -4.85 -20.87 -12.88
N VAL A 182 -5.65 -21.94 -12.86
CA VAL A 182 -6.32 -22.49 -14.04
C VAL A 182 -7.27 -21.45 -14.65
N TYR A 183 -8.08 -20.76 -13.84
CA TYR A 183 -8.92 -19.65 -14.30
C TYR A 183 -8.10 -18.52 -14.94
N TYR A 184 -6.98 -18.14 -14.32
CA TYR A 184 -6.09 -17.11 -14.83
C TYR A 184 -5.48 -17.48 -16.19
N HIS A 185 -4.98 -18.71 -16.32
CA HIS A 185 -4.35 -19.22 -17.54
C HIS A 185 -5.33 -19.40 -18.70
N LEU A 186 -6.57 -19.86 -18.43
CA LEU A 186 -7.59 -20.10 -19.47
C LEU A 186 -8.32 -18.82 -19.91
N TYR A 187 -8.71 -17.96 -18.97
CA TYR A 187 -9.57 -16.81 -19.26
C TYR A 187 -8.86 -15.46 -19.13
N ALA A 188 -8.26 -15.19 -17.97
CA ALA A 188 -7.81 -13.84 -17.63
C ALA A 188 -6.61 -13.39 -18.48
N LYS A 189 -5.65 -14.27 -18.74
CA LYS A 189 -4.43 -13.99 -19.54
C LYS A 189 -4.70 -13.33 -20.90
N TYR A 190 -5.86 -13.63 -21.52
CA TYR A 190 -6.25 -13.10 -22.84
C TYR A 190 -7.09 -11.82 -22.77
N ARG A 191 -7.52 -11.38 -21.59
CA ARG A 191 -8.42 -10.22 -21.39
C ARG A 191 -7.91 -9.17 -20.42
N GLN A 192 -6.89 -9.50 -19.62
CA GLN A 192 -6.27 -8.60 -18.66
C GLN A 192 -5.75 -7.32 -19.34
N LYS A 193 -6.14 -6.18 -18.77
CA LYS A 193 -5.64 -4.85 -19.11
C LYS A 193 -5.24 -4.17 -17.81
N PHE A 194 -4.21 -3.32 -17.85
CA PHE A 194 -3.96 -2.42 -16.72
C PHE A 194 -5.19 -1.55 -16.49
N SER A 195 -5.64 -1.47 -15.24
CA SER A 195 -6.71 -0.56 -14.83
C SER A 195 -6.35 0.87 -15.23
N GLU A 196 -7.35 1.72 -15.48
CA GLU A 196 -7.14 3.12 -15.87
C GLU A 196 -6.22 3.87 -14.89
N GLU A 197 -6.36 3.62 -13.59
CA GLU A 197 -5.53 4.21 -12.53
C GLU A 197 -4.08 3.69 -12.54
N GLU A 198 -3.88 2.41 -12.82
CA GLU A 198 -2.56 1.79 -13.01
C GLU A 198 -1.88 2.32 -14.27
N ARG A 199 -2.62 2.41 -15.38
CA ARG A 199 -2.12 2.93 -16.65
C ARG A 199 -1.68 4.38 -16.50
N MET A 200 -2.48 5.22 -15.84
CA MET A 200 -2.11 6.62 -15.58
C MET A 200 -0.87 6.73 -14.69
N SER A 201 -0.82 6.03 -13.55
CA SER A 201 0.32 6.12 -12.62
C SER A 201 1.62 5.57 -13.23
N LEU A 202 1.57 4.47 -13.98
CA LEU A 202 2.72 3.93 -14.73
C LEU A 202 3.13 4.84 -15.89
N PHE A 203 2.19 5.45 -16.62
CA PHE A 203 2.49 6.40 -17.68
C PHE A 203 3.19 7.64 -17.14
N PHE A 204 2.68 8.27 -16.08
CA PHE A 204 3.34 9.41 -15.44
C PHE A 204 4.72 9.05 -14.89
N ALA A 205 4.89 7.85 -14.29
CA ALA A 205 6.20 7.39 -13.83
C ALA A 205 7.19 7.15 -14.98
N HIS A 206 6.73 6.61 -16.11
CA HIS A 206 7.53 6.42 -17.33
C HIS A 206 7.93 7.76 -17.96
N VAL A 207 6.98 8.70 -18.13
CA VAL A 207 7.23 10.04 -18.65
C VAL A 207 8.20 10.81 -17.75
N ALA A 208 8.04 10.73 -16.42
CA ALA A 208 8.97 11.30 -15.46
C ALA A 208 10.38 10.70 -15.58
N ASN A 209 10.49 9.37 -15.75
CA ASN A 209 11.78 8.70 -15.94
C ASN A 209 12.45 9.11 -17.26
N HIS A 210 11.71 9.18 -18.37
CA HIS A 210 12.20 9.60 -19.68
C HIS A 210 12.61 11.09 -19.73
N ASN A 211 11.88 11.97 -19.04
CA ASN A 211 12.28 13.37 -18.86
C ASN A 211 13.59 13.48 -18.06
N ASN A 212 13.71 12.70 -16.98
CA ASN A 212 14.92 12.68 -16.15
C ASN A 212 16.13 12.05 -16.88
N SER A 213 15.90 11.03 -17.71
CA SER A 213 16.95 10.43 -18.55
C SER A 213 17.46 11.40 -19.63
N LYS A 214 16.62 12.31 -20.14
CA LYS A 214 17.05 13.43 -21.02
C LYS A 214 17.81 14.52 -20.27
N ARG A 215 17.43 14.85 -19.03
CA ARG A 215 18.15 15.83 -18.18
C ARG A 215 19.53 15.35 -17.75
N SER A 216 19.70 14.06 -17.48
CA SER A 216 20.96 13.41 -17.04
C SER A 216 22.21 13.71 -17.90
N PRO A 217 22.22 13.48 -19.24
CA PRO A 217 23.36 13.79 -20.10
C PRO A 217 23.50 15.30 -20.36
N GLN A 218 22.39 16.05 -20.43
CA GLN A 218 22.42 17.49 -20.72
C GLN A 218 22.99 18.30 -19.53
N SER A 219 22.69 17.86 -18.30
CA SER A 219 23.32 18.38 -17.08
C SER A 219 24.83 18.05 -17.03
N ARG A 220 25.23 16.80 -17.30
CA ARG A 220 26.65 16.41 -17.38
C ARG A 220 27.43 17.18 -18.46
N LYS A 221 26.84 17.40 -19.65
CA LYS A 221 27.44 18.24 -20.69
C LYS A 221 27.60 19.70 -20.23
N ARG A 222 26.60 20.29 -19.56
CA ARG A 222 26.71 21.64 -18.98
C ARG A 222 27.79 21.74 -17.91
N LEU A 223 27.89 20.77 -17.00
CA LEU A 223 28.89 20.76 -15.94
C LEU A 223 30.31 20.61 -16.52
N SER A 224 30.51 19.68 -17.46
CA SER A 224 31.79 19.51 -18.18
C SER A 224 32.19 20.78 -18.95
N GLY A 225 31.24 21.42 -19.66
CA GLY A 225 31.48 22.68 -20.34
C GLY A 225 31.88 23.82 -19.40
N LYS A 226 31.22 23.93 -18.23
CA LYS A 226 31.53 24.95 -17.20
C LYS A 226 32.88 24.70 -16.51
N LEU A 227 33.27 23.43 -16.33
CA LEU A 227 34.60 23.07 -15.81
C LEU A 227 35.69 23.37 -16.86
N LYS A 228 35.47 23.00 -18.13
CA LYS A 228 36.40 23.32 -19.24
C LYS A 228 36.60 24.83 -19.43
N SER A 229 35.55 25.64 -19.29
CA SER A 229 35.69 27.10 -19.38
C SER A 229 36.37 27.73 -18.16
N LEU A 230 36.21 27.16 -16.96
CA LEU A 230 36.96 27.56 -15.77
C LEU A 230 38.46 27.25 -15.93
N VAL A 231 38.80 26.02 -16.34
CA VAL A 231 40.19 25.59 -16.60
C VAL A 231 40.80 26.43 -17.72
N LYS A 232 40.07 26.72 -18.81
CA LYS A 232 40.60 27.59 -19.89
C LYS A 232 40.89 29.01 -19.38
N ARG A 233 40.05 29.58 -18.50
CA ARG A 233 40.31 30.89 -17.87
C ARG A 233 41.58 30.89 -17.01
N ILE A 234 41.76 29.86 -16.19
CA ILE A 234 42.94 29.69 -15.32
C ILE A 234 44.22 29.45 -16.13
N ALA A 235 44.13 28.73 -17.25
CA ALA A 235 45.24 28.55 -18.17
C ALA A 235 45.61 29.86 -18.90
N SER A 236 44.63 30.64 -19.35
CA SER A 236 44.89 31.94 -20.00
C SER A 236 45.45 33.01 -19.05
N SER A 237 45.20 32.91 -17.73
CA SER A 237 45.76 33.84 -16.74
C SER A 237 47.19 33.51 -16.30
N LYS A 238 47.92 32.66 -17.04
CA LYS A 238 49.29 32.24 -16.70
C LYS A 238 50.34 32.52 -17.77
N VAL A 239 50.01 33.36 -18.76
CA VAL A 239 50.96 33.86 -19.77
C VAL A 239 50.99 35.40 -19.72
N SER A 240 51.72 35.92 -18.73
CA SER A 240 52.14 37.32 -18.63
C SER A 240 53.50 37.33 -17.95
N THR A 241 54.56 37.24 -18.76
CA THR A 241 55.95 37.22 -18.29
C THR A 241 56.48 38.64 -18.18
N THR A 242 56.75 39.08 -16.95
CA THR A 242 57.52 40.30 -16.66
C THR A 242 58.51 40.00 -15.52
N SER A 243 59.71 40.59 -15.60
CA SER A 243 60.88 40.21 -14.80
C SER A 243 60.99 40.93 -13.44
N LEU A 244 61.97 40.49 -12.64
CA LEU A 244 62.43 41.05 -11.36
C LEU A 244 62.76 42.56 -11.50
N GLY A 245 62.75 43.44 -10.47
CA GLY A 245 62.59 43.36 -9.00
C GLY A 245 63.15 44.69 -8.39
N PRO A 246 63.41 44.87 -7.07
CA PRO A 246 63.00 44.12 -5.86
C PRO A 246 62.45 45.00 -4.68
N SER A 247 62.09 44.35 -3.57
CA SER A 247 62.10 44.81 -2.14
C SER A 247 61.48 46.15 -1.67
N HIS A 248 60.52 46.09 -0.72
CA HIS A 248 60.68 46.59 0.67
C HIS A 248 59.48 46.19 1.59
N SER A 249 59.76 46.07 2.91
CA SER A 249 58.96 46.19 4.17
C SER A 249 57.40 46.12 4.21
N ALA A 250 56.69 45.89 5.33
CA ALA A 250 56.84 45.10 6.59
C ALA A 250 55.61 45.39 7.52
N ALA A 251 55.09 44.39 8.27
CA ALA A 251 54.06 44.51 9.33
C ALA A 251 52.66 45.06 8.88
N VAL A 252 51.55 45.15 9.67
CA VAL A 252 51.26 45.02 11.13
C VAL A 252 49.91 44.26 11.37
N PHE A 253 49.64 43.81 12.61
CA PHE A 253 48.42 43.14 13.13
C PHE A 253 47.20 44.07 13.41
N ALA A 254 45.97 43.54 13.25
CA ALA A 254 44.73 43.78 14.06
C ALA A 254 43.64 42.74 13.63
N HIS A 255 42.91 41.98 14.47
CA HIS A 255 41.85 42.32 15.45
C HIS A 255 40.71 43.21 14.88
N ALA A 256 39.39 42.91 15.00
CA ALA A 256 38.62 41.77 15.54
C ALA A 256 37.17 41.80 14.92
N SER A 257 36.02 41.28 15.42
CA SER A 257 35.60 40.51 16.62
C SER A 257 34.18 39.90 16.48
N SER A 258 33.98 38.65 16.97
CA SER A 258 32.82 38.12 17.75
C SER A 258 31.35 38.02 17.22
N TRP A 259 30.74 36.83 17.48
CA TRP A 259 29.32 36.45 17.74
C TRP A 259 28.10 37.05 17.00
N GLY A 260 27.07 36.20 16.76
CA GLY A 260 25.69 36.70 16.50
C GLY A 260 24.57 35.66 16.23
N LYS A 261 23.77 35.33 17.25
CA LYS A 261 22.61 34.40 17.25
C LYS A 261 21.50 34.67 16.18
N LYS A 262 21.04 33.58 15.52
CA LYS A 262 19.62 33.11 15.43
C LYS A 262 18.50 34.12 15.07
N LYS A 263 17.82 33.91 13.92
CA LYS A 263 16.41 34.34 13.69
C LYS A 263 15.55 33.21 13.07
N ARG A 264 14.23 33.28 13.33
CA ARG A 264 13.19 32.28 12.96
C ARG A 264 11.87 33.01 12.71
N SER A 265 11.46 33.15 11.45
CA SER A 265 10.21 33.80 10.99
C SER A 265 10.05 33.49 9.49
N SER A 266 9.10 32.68 9.01
CA SER A 266 7.61 32.75 9.05
C SER A 266 7.04 33.41 7.78
N GLY A 267 6.06 32.75 7.16
CA GLY A 267 5.43 33.18 5.90
C GLY A 267 5.76 32.25 4.73
N THR A 268 4.81 31.74 3.93
CA THR A 268 3.35 31.87 4.06
C THR A 268 2.70 30.60 3.49
N SER A 269 1.79 29.97 4.25
CA SER A 269 0.93 28.93 3.69
C SER A 269 -0.09 29.56 2.75
N LYS A 270 -0.08 29.18 1.47
CA LYS A 270 -1.23 29.40 0.60
C LYS A 270 -2.02 28.11 0.49
N ASN A 271 -3.18 28.09 1.14
CA ASN A 271 -4.24 27.15 0.80
C ASN A 271 -4.56 27.31 -0.68
N GLN A 272 -4.32 26.27 -1.48
CA GLN A 272 -4.87 26.18 -2.82
C GLN A 272 -6.11 25.31 -2.75
N SER A 273 -7.26 25.96 -2.60
CA SER A 273 -8.57 25.32 -2.50
C SER A 273 -8.84 24.40 -3.69
N TYR A 274 -9.59 23.32 -3.46
CA TYR A 274 -10.11 22.49 -4.53
C TYR A 274 -11.14 23.28 -5.34
N THR A 275 -10.81 23.63 -6.58
CA THR A 275 -11.82 24.04 -7.56
C THR A 275 -12.37 22.78 -8.22
N GLU A 276 -13.62 22.45 -7.91
CA GLU A 276 -14.34 21.34 -8.52
C GLU A 276 -14.53 21.60 -10.02
N VAL A 277 -13.91 20.79 -10.88
CA VAL A 277 -14.10 20.87 -12.33
C VAL A 277 -15.41 20.16 -12.70
N GLN A 278 -16.51 20.89 -12.63
CA GLN A 278 -17.81 20.42 -13.10
C GLN A 278 -17.77 20.17 -14.61
N PRO A 279 -18.25 19.01 -15.10
CA PRO A 279 -18.33 18.74 -16.53
C PRO A 279 -19.43 19.63 -17.17
N PRO A 280 -19.20 20.19 -18.38
CA PRO A 280 -20.14 21.13 -18.97
C PRO A 280 -21.47 20.46 -19.35
N ALA A 281 -22.57 21.17 -19.08
CA ALA A 281 -23.92 20.71 -19.39
C ALA A 281 -24.09 20.51 -20.91
N ARG A 282 -24.48 19.29 -21.32
CA ARG A 282 -24.95 19.06 -22.69
C ARG A 282 -26.29 19.76 -22.88
N ARG A 283 -26.29 20.86 -23.64
CA ARG A 283 -27.50 21.39 -24.28
C ARG A 283 -28.24 20.25 -24.99
N GLN A 284 -29.51 20.06 -24.67
CA GLN A 284 -30.41 19.40 -25.62
C GLN A 284 -30.48 20.27 -26.88
N LYS A 285 -30.44 19.64 -28.06
CA LYS A 285 -31.07 20.17 -29.27
C LYS A 285 -32.42 19.48 -29.42
N LYS A 286 -33.34 20.18 -30.09
CA LYS A 286 -34.67 19.68 -30.47
C LYS A 286 -34.56 18.35 -31.22
#